data_AF-A0A7J8IQ87-F1
#
_entry.id   AF-A0A7J8IQ87-F1
#
_cell.length_a   1.000
_cell.length_b   1.000
_cell.length_c   1.000
_cell.angle_alpha   90.00
_cell.angle_beta   90.00
_cell.angle_gamma   90.00
#
_symmetry.space_group_name_H-M   'P 1'
#
loop_
_entity.id
_entity.type
_entity.pdbx_description
1 polymer ?
#
loop_
_entity_poly.entity_id
_entity_poly.type
_entity_poly.pdbx_seq_one_letter_code
_entity_poly.pdbx_strand_id
1 'polypeptide(L)'
;MVVADKNCSKIHFISPNIYCCGAGTAADTDMTTQLISSNLELHSLSTGRLPRVVTANRMLKQMLFRYQGYIGAALVLGGVDVTGPHLYSIYPHGSTDKLPYVTMGSGSLAAMAVFEDKFRPDMEEEDAKTLVSEAIAAGIFNDLGSGSNIDLCVISKSKLDFLRPYSVPNKKGTRFGRYRCEKGTTAVLTEKVTALDIEVLEETVQTMDTS
;
A
#
# COMPACT_ATOMS: atom_id res chain seq x y z
N MET A 1 -2.34 -11.14 19.59
CA MET A 1 -1.92 -10.25 18.48
C MET A 1 -1.90 -8.81 19.00
N VAL A 2 -0.89 -8.02 18.67
CA VAL A 2 -0.82 -6.59 19.03
C VAL A 2 -0.83 -5.78 17.74
N VAL A 3 -1.65 -4.73 17.69
CA VAL A 3 -1.67 -3.81 16.53
C VAL A 3 -0.44 -2.90 16.62
N ALA A 4 0.55 -3.13 15.75
CA ALA A 4 1.81 -2.38 15.72
C ALA A 4 1.64 -0.99 15.08
N ASP A 5 0.95 -0.92 13.94
CA ASP A 5 0.65 0.33 13.21
C ASP A 5 -0.82 0.35 12.80
N LYS A 6 -1.47 1.51 12.98
CA LYS A 6 -2.89 1.76 12.64
C LYS A 6 -3.08 2.41 11.28
N ASN A 7 -1.99 2.85 10.63
CA ASN A 7 -2.04 3.55 9.34
C ASN A 7 -0.90 3.12 8.42
N CYS A 8 -0.63 1.80 8.35
CA CYS A 8 0.34 1.22 7.44
C CYS A 8 -0.17 1.24 5.99
N SER A 9 0.70 1.52 5.01
CA SER A 9 0.36 1.45 3.58
C SER A 9 0.68 0.08 3.01
N LYS A 10 -0.31 -0.55 2.38
CA LYS A 10 -0.14 -1.87 1.74
C LYS A 10 -0.16 -1.79 0.21
N ILE A 11 -0.41 -0.61 -0.37
CA ILE A 11 -0.45 -0.38 -1.81
C ILE A 11 0.87 0.28 -2.21
N HIS A 12 1.71 -0.46 -2.92
CA HIS A 12 3.06 -0.06 -3.31
C HIS A 12 3.10 0.38 -4.77
N PHE A 13 3.86 1.44 -5.04
CA PHE A 13 4.13 1.93 -6.39
C PHE A 13 5.13 1.03 -7.11
N ILE A 14 4.85 0.67 -8.36
CA ILE A 14 5.74 -0.11 -9.23
C ILE A 14 6.13 0.68 -10.49
N SER A 15 5.15 1.29 -11.14
CA SER A 15 5.36 2.21 -12.26
C SER A 15 4.16 3.16 -12.36
N PRO A 16 4.21 4.23 -13.18
CA PRO A 16 3.09 5.18 -13.29
C PRO A 16 1.73 4.55 -13.61
N ASN A 17 1.71 3.36 -14.22
CA ASN A 17 0.52 2.61 -14.62
C ASN A 17 0.34 1.26 -13.91
N ILE A 18 1.18 0.93 -12.92
CA ILE A 18 1.18 -0.37 -12.21
C ILE A 18 1.35 -0.14 -10.71
N TYR A 19 0.45 -0.71 -9.92
CA TYR A 19 0.58 -0.81 -8.47
C TYR A 19 0.53 -2.26 -8.02
N CYS A 20 1.06 -2.51 -6.82
CA CYS A 20 1.07 -3.83 -6.22
C CYS A 20 0.67 -3.76 -4.75
N CYS A 21 -0.27 -4.60 -4.33
CA CYS A 21 -0.65 -4.73 -2.93
C CYS A 21 0.12 -5.87 -2.26
N GLY A 22 0.65 -5.62 -1.07
CA GLY A 22 1.39 -6.60 -0.27
C GLY A 22 0.56 -7.27 0.83
N ALA A 23 0.72 -8.59 0.97
CA ALA A 23 0.24 -9.41 2.08
C ALA A 23 1.31 -10.44 2.48
N GLY A 24 1.19 -10.98 3.70
CA GLY A 24 2.19 -11.89 4.27
C GLY A 24 3.23 -11.13 5.10
N THR A 25 4.51 -11.49 4.96
CA THR A 25 5.60 -10.84 5.69
C THR A 25 5.85 -9.44 5.14
N ALA A 26 5.59 -8.39 5.92
CA ALA A 26 5.66 -7.00 5.46
C ALA A 26 7.04 -6.60 4.90
N ALA A 27 8.13 -6.99 5.57
CA ALA A 27 9.47 -6.69 5.08
C ALA A 27 9.78 -7.37 3.72
N ASP A 28 9.29 -8.60 3.53
CA ASP A 28 9.47 -9.32 2.27
C ASP A 28 8.71 -8.63 1.13
N THR A 29 7.48 -8.17 1.38
CA THR A 29 6.69 -7.44 0.36
C THR A 29 7.32 -6.10 0.01
N ASP A 30 7.80 -5.35 1.01
CA ASP A 30 8.43 -4.04 0.79
C ASP A 30 9.69 -4.17 -0.05
N MET A 31 10.62 -5.05 0.34
CA MET A 31 11.89 -5.20 -0.37
C MET A 31 11.70 -5.83 -1.76
N THR A 32 10.75 -6.76 -1.91
CA THR A 32 10.45 -7.37 -3.21
C THR A 32 9.84 -6.34 -4.17
N THR A 33 8.86 -5.56 -3.73
CA THR A 33 8.21 -4.56 -4.60
C THR A 33 9.16 -3.42 -4.97
N GLN A 34 10.00 -2.95 -4.03
CA GLN A 34 11.01 -1.91 -4.30
C GLN A 34 12.04 -2.37 -5.35
N LEU A 35 12.56 -3.59 -5.22
CA LEU A 35 13.51 -4.15 -6.19
C LEU A 35 12.91 -4.24 -7.60
N ILE A 36 11.66 -4.68 -7.70
CA ILE A 36 10.97 -4.83 -8.99
C ILE A 36 10.63 -3.48 -9.59
N SER A 37 10.21 -2.51 -8.77
CA SER A 37 9.98 -1.12 -9.17
C SER A 37 11.25 -0.51 -9.79
N SER A 38 12.40 -0.65 -9.11
CA SER A 38 13.69 -0.16 -9.61
C SER A 38 14.10 -0.82 -10.94
N ASN A 39 13.95 -2.13 -11.06
CA ASN A 39 14.25 -2.84 -12.31
C ASN A 39 13.32 -2.43 -13.47
N LEU A 40 12.06 -2.13 -13.17
CA LEU A 40 11.09 -1.67 -14.17
C LEU A 40 11.34 -0.23 -14.60
N GLU A 41 11.81 0.63 -13.71
CA GLU A 41 12.26 1.98 -14.04
C GLU A 41 13.48 1.93 -14.97
N LEU A 42 14.48 1.10 -14.66
CA LEU A 42 15.60 0.88 -15.57
C LEU A 42 15.15 0.35 -16.95
N HIS A 43 14.19 -0.59 -16.96
CA HIS A 43 13.65 -1.14 -18.19
C HIS A 43 12.87 -0.10 -19.01
N SER A 44 12.08 0.76 -18.37
CA SER A 44 11.29 1.81 -19.05
C SER A 44 12.20 2.88 -19.65
N LEU A 45 13.23 3.29 -18.92
CA LEU A 45 14.23 4.26 -19.38
C LEU A 45 15.03 3.71 -20.56
N SER A 46 15.43 2.44 -20.51
CA SER A 46 16.16 1.81 -21.61
C SER A 46 15.30 1.62 -22.87
N THR A 47 14.02 1.27 -22.72
CA THR A 47 13.12 1.05 -23.87
C THR A 47 12.47 2.33 -24.38
N GLY A 48 12.51 3.43 -23.60
CA GLY A 48 11.79 4.67 -23.87
C GLY A 48 10.27 4.49 -23.92
N ARG A 49 9.73 3.46 -23.26
CA ARG A 49 8.31 3.08 -23.34
C ARG A 49 7.75 2.78 -21.95
N LEU A 50 6.43 2.93 -21.83
CA LEU A 50 5.72 2.59 -20.60
C LEU A 50 5.76 1.06 -20.36
N PRO A 51 6.10 0.60 -19.13
CA PRO A 51 6.10 -0.82 -18.80
C PRO A 51 4.76 -1.53 -19.01
N ARG A 52 4.83 -2.82 -19.37
CA ARG A 52 3.68 -3.72 -19.41
C ARG A 52 3.52 -4.49 -18.09
N VAL A 53 2.29 -4.78 -17.71
CA VAL A 53 1.99 -5.50 -16.45
C VAL A 53 2.60 -6.91 -16.46
N VAL A 54 2.63 -7.55 -17.62
CA VAL A 54 3.22 -8.88 -17.81
C VAL A 54 4.72 -8.93 -17.48
N THR A 55 5.44 -7.82 -17.65
CA THR A 55 6.87 -7.73 -17.33
C THR A 55 7.07 -7.78 -15.82
N ALA A 56 6.31 -6.97 -15.07
CA ALA A 56 6.28 -6.98 -13.60
C ALA A 56 5.94 -8.38 -13.07
N ASN A 57 4.87 -8.99 -13.58
CA ASN A 57 4.43 -10.33 -13.20
C ASN A 57 5.53 -11.39 -13.43
N ARG A 58 6.22 -11.32 -14.58
CA ARG A 58 7.29 -12.25 -14.91
C ARG A 58 8.49 -12.12 -13.97
N MET A 59 8.92 -10.90 -13.68
CA MET A 59 10.05 -10.65 -12.78
C MET A 59 9.75 -11.14 -11.37
N LEU A 60 8.56 -10.81 -10.84
CA LEU A 60 8.11 -11.23 -9.52
C LEU A 60 8.08 -12.75 -9.39
N LYS A 61 7.42 -13.46 -10.31
CA LYS A 61 7.28 -14.91 -10.18
C LYS A 61 8.61 -15.65 -10.32
N GLN A 62 9.50 -15.20 -11.18
CA GLN A 62 10.83 -15.80 -11.32
C GLN A 62 11.69 -15.56 -10.09
N MET A 63 11.63 -14.36 -9.51
CA MET A 63 12.33 -14.04 -8.27
C MET A 63 11.80 -14.90 -7.12
N LEU A 64 10.50 -14.92 -6.88
CA LEU A 64 9.90 -15.68 -5.77
C LEU A 64 10.13 -17.20 -5.92
N PHE A 65 9.99 -17.73 -7.13
CA PHE A 65 10.29 -19.14 -7.40
C PHE A 65 11.76 -19.47 -7.13
N ARG A 66 12.72 -18.56 -7.44
CA ARG A 66 14.14 -18.77 -7.12
C ARG A 66 14.38 -19.00 -5.63
N TYR A 67 13.59 -18.38 -4.76
CA TYR A 67 13.66 -18.57 -3.31
C TYR A 67 12.73 -19.67 -2.77
N GLN A 68 12.10 -20.47 -3.64
CA GLN A 68 11.32 -21.66 -3.26
C GLN A 68 10.30 -21.42 -2.13
N GLY A 69 9.71 -20.22 -2.06
CA GLY A 69 8.72 -19.85 -1.03
C GLY A 69 9.28 -19.34 0.30
N TYR A 70 10.60 -19.20 0.46
CA TYR A 70 11.20 -18.62 1.69
C TYR A 70 10.91 -17.12 1.84
N ILE A 71 10.70 -16.41 0.73
CA ILE A 71 10.23 -15.01 0.74
C ILE A 71 8.71 -15.04 0.83
N GLY A 72 8.17 -14.64 1.99
CA GLY A 72 6.74 -14.74 2.34
C GLY A 72 5.86 -13.64 1.75
N ALA A 73 6.10 -13.25 0.48
CA ALA A 73 5.38 -12.17 -0.18
C ALA A 73 4.19 -12.71 -0.99
N ALA A 74 2.98 -12.43 -0.53
CA ALA A 74 1.75 -12.63 -1.25
C ALA A 74 1.32 -11.30 -1.90
N LEU A 75 1.22 -11.26 -3.22
CA LEU A 75 1.08 -10.00 -3.95
C LEU A 75 -0.16 -10.00 -4.84
N VAL A 76 -0.84 -8.85 -4.89
CA VAL A 76 -1.84 -8.54 -5.92
C VAL A 76 -1.23 -7.49 -6.83
N LEU A 77 -1.02 -7.82 -8.09
CA LEU A 77 -0.40 -6.94 -9.08
C LEU A 77 -1.46 -6.48 -10.07
N GLY A 78 -1.69 -5.17 -10.15
CA GLY A 78 -2.69 -4.58 -11.04
C GLY A 78 -2.11 -3.41 -11.83
N GLY A 79 -2.51 -3.28 -13.08
CA GLY A 79 -2.14 -2.14 -13.88
C GLY A 79 -2.87 -2.08 -15.21
N VAL A 80 -2.71 -0.95 -15.90
CA VAL A 80 -3.29 -0.73 -17.22
C VAL A 80 -2.15 -0.53 -18.22
N ASP A 81 -2.07 -1.38 -19.23
CA ASP A 81 -1.11 -1.23 -20.32
C ASP A 81 -1.80 -1.03 -21.67
N VAL A 82 -1.00 -0.95 -22.74
CA VAL A 82 -1.49 -0.74 -24.11
C VAL A 82 -2.48 -1.81 -24.58
N THR A 83 -2.47 -3.00 -23.96
CA THR A 83 -3.41 -4.09 -24.28
C THR A 83 -4.65 -4.11 -23.40
N GLY A 84 -4.70 -3.27 -22.36
CA GLY A 84 -5.83 -3.14 -21.44
C GLY A 84 -5.45 -3.31 -19.97
N PRO A 85 -6.46 -3.40 -19.08
CA PRO A 85 -6.25 -3.71 -17.67
C PRO A 85 -5.86 -5.17 -17.48
N HIS A 86 -4.91 -5.43 -16.58
CA HIS A 86 -4.56 -6.79 -16.15
C HIS A 86 -4.43 -6.83 -14.64
N LEU A 87 -4.96 -7.90 -14.05
CA LEU A 87 -4.89 -8.17 -12.62
C LEU A 87 -4.35 -9.59 -12.41
N TYR A 88 -3.38 -9.70 -11.51
CA TYR A 88 -2.72 -10.95 -11.16
C TYR A 88 -2.67 -11.13 -9.64
N SER A 89 -2.90 -12.35 -9.16
CA SER A 89 -2.45 -12.80 -7.85
C SER A 89 -1.12 -13.54 -8.02
N ILE A 90 -0.19 -13.30 -7.11
CA ILE A 90 1.13 -13.93 -7.10
C ILE A 90 1.36 -14.48 -5.70
N TYR A 91 1.48 -15.80 -5.59
CA TYR A 91 1.70 -16.46 -4.31
C TYR A 91 3.20 -16.55 -3.98
N PRO A 92 3.58 -16.71 -2.70
CA PRO A 92 4.98 -16.71 -2.26
C PRO A 92 5.90 -17.71 -2.96
N HIS A 93 5.35 -18.82 -3.47
CA HIS A 93 6.10 -19.85 -4.20
C HIS A 93 6.28 -19.56 -5.70
N GLY A 94 5.77 -18.43 -6.19
CA GLY A 94 5.90 -17.99 -7.58
C GLY A 94 4.81 -18.49 -8.54
N SER A 95 3.74 -19.11 -8.05
CA SER A 95 2.54 -19.34 -8.88
C SER A 95 1.79 -18.02 -9.11
N THR A 96 1.12 -17.93 -10.26
CA THR A 96 0.47 -16.70 -10.70
C THR A 96 -0.84 -17.02 -11.40
N ASP A 97 -1.91 -16.35 -11.01
CA ASP A 97 -3.21 -16.46 -11.68
C ASP A 97 -3.62 -15.11 -12.27
N LYS A 98 -4.29 -15.14 -13.43
CA LYS A 98 -4.89 -13.96 -14.05
C LYS A 98 -6.40 -14.05 -13.92
N LEU A 99 -6.99 -13.14 -13.15
CA LEU A 99 -8.40 -13.21 -12.76
C LEU A 99 -9.05 -11.81 -12.81
N PRO A 100 -10.39 -11.71 -12.98
CA PRO A 100 -11.10 -10.43 -13.00
C PRO A 100 -11.13 -9.74 -11.63
N TYR A 101 -11.10 -10.50 -10.54
CA TYR A 101 -10.96 -10.04 -9.15
C TYR A 101 -10.15 -11.06 -8.35
N VAL A 102 -9.43 -10.59 -7.33
CA VAL A 102 -8.62 -11.45 -6.44
C VAL A 102 -8.63 -10.91 -5.02
N THR A 103 -8.45 -11.80 -4.04
CA THR A 103 -8.26 -11.43 -2.63
C THR A 103 -7.04 -12.16 -2.06
N MET A 104 -6.27 -11.49 -1.20
CA MET A 104 -5.10 -12.04 -0.50
C MET A 104 -5.07 -11.53 0.94
N GLY A 105 -4.33 -12.21 1.82
CA GLY A 105 -4.23 -11.88 3.25
C GLY A 105 -5.23 -12.65 4.13
N SER A 106 -5.23 -12.37 5.43
CA SER A 106 -6.03 -13.09 6.43
C SER A 106 -7.54 -12.91 6.25
N GLY A 107 -8.01 -11.69 5.98
CA GLY A 107 -9.42 -11.39 5.70
C GLY A 107 -9.90 -11.71 4.28
N SER A 108 -9.08 -12.42 3.49
CA SER A 108 -9.36 -12.66 2.05
C SER A 108 -10.65 -13.42 1.77
N LEU A 109 -11.02 -14.38 2.62
CA LEU A 109 -12.24 -15.18 2.44
C LEU A 109 -13.52 -14.37 2.65
N ALA A 110 -13.53 -13.46 3.63
CA ALA A 110 -14.65 -12.55 3.86
C ALA A 110 -14.83 -11.58 2.68
N ALA A 111 -13.72 -11.04 2.16
CA ALA A 111 -13.75 -10.21 0.96
C ALA A 111 -14.21 -11.00 -0.28
N MET A 112 -13.78 -12.26 -0.42
CA MET A 112 -14.17 -13.11 -1.56
C MET A 112 -15.67 -13.38 -1.56
N ALA A 113 -16.28 -13.64 -0.40
CA ALA A 113 -17.72 -13.84 -0.30
C ALA A 113 -18.53 -12.63 -0.83
N VAL A 114 -18.06 -11.40 -0.59
CA VAL A 114 -18.70 -10.18 -1.12
C VAL A 114 -18.53 -10.08 -2.64
N PHE A 115 -17.34 -10.42 -3.17
CA PHE A 115 -17.12 -10.43 -4.61
C PHE A 115 -18.02 -11.46 -5.31
N GLU A 116 -18.10 -12.68 -4.80
CA GLU A 116 -18.94 -13.74 -5.40
C GLU A 116 -20.44 -13.38 -5.42
N ASP A 117 -20.93 -12.65 -4.42
CA ASP A 117 -22.33 -12.22 -4.35
C ASP A 117 -22.66 -11.07 -5.31
N LYS A 118 -21.75 -10.08 -5.44
CA LYS A 118 -22.08 -8.76 -6.01
C LYS A 118 -21.33 -8.40 -7.28
N PHE A 119 -20.26 -9.10 -7.63
CA PHE A 119 -19.46 -8.78 -8.81
C PHE A 119 -20.27 -8.95 -10.10
N ARG A 120 -20.10 -8.01 -11.03
CA ARG A 120 -20.58 -8.11 -12.40
C ARG A 120 -19.44 -7.74 -13.34
N PRO A 121 -19.33 -8.37 -14.52
CA PRO A 121 -18.42 -7.90 -15.57
C PRO A 121 -18.76 -6.45 -15.95
N ASP A 122 -17.74 -5.69 -16.37
CA ASP A 122 -17.87 -4.35 -16.95
C ASP A 122 -18.64 -3.34 -16.08
N MET A 123 -18.37 -3.35 -14.77
CA MET A 123 -18.94 -2.36 -13.83
C MET A 123 -18.38 -0.95 -14.05
N GLU A 124 -19.21 0.05 -13.75
CA GLU A 124 -18.82 1.45 -13.71
C GLU A 124 -17.86 1.76 -12.56
N GLU A 125 -17.05 2.83 -12.69
CA GLU A 125 -15.99 3.19 -11.74
C GLU A 125 -16.49 3.33 -10.30
N GLU A 126 -17.61 4.04 -10.08
CA GLU A 126 -18.16 4.28 -8.74
C GLU A 126 -18.78 3.02 -8.11
N ASP A 127 -19.40 2.15 -8.92
CA ASP A 127 -19.91 0.86 -8.46
C ASP A 127 -18.76 -0.06 -8.04
N ALA A 128 -17.67 -0.07 -8.82
CA ALA A 128 -16.48 -0.84 -8.51
C ALA A 128 -15.79 -0.34 -7.23
N LYS A 129 -15.65 0.98 -7.04
CA LYS A 129 -15.12 1.58 -5.80
C LYS A 129 -15.95 1.18 -4.59
N THR A 130 -17.27 1.23 -4.71
CA THR A 130 -18.20 0.82 -3.66
C THR A 130 -18.01 -0.66 -3.31
N LEU A 131 -18.03 -1.54 -4.33
CA LEU A 131 -17.87 -2.99 -4.15
C LEU A 131 -16.54 -3.35 -3.47
N VAL A 132 -15.42 -2.78 -3.92
CA VAL A 132 -14.10 -3.05 -3.32
C VAL A 132 -14.06 -2.56 -1.88
N SER A 133 -14.61 -1.36 -1.60
CA SER A 133 -14.66 -0.85 -0.24
C SER A 133 -15.51 -1.71 0.70
N GLU A 134 -16.62 -2.27 0.20
CA GLU A 134 -17.48 -3.18 0.95
C GLU A 134 -16.77 -4.52 1.22
N ALA A 135 -16.07 -5.07 0.23
CA ALA A 135 -15.29 -6.31 0.38
C ALA A 135 -14.18 -6.16 1.43
N ILE A 136 -13.45 -5.04 1.43
CA ILE A 136 -12.44 -4.75 2.46
C ILE A 136 -13.08 -4.52 3.83
N ALA A 137 -14.23 -3.84 3.91
CA ALA A 137 -14.96 -3.66 5.15
C ALA A 137 -15.42 -5.00 5.75
N ALA A 138 -15.90 -5.93 4.92
CA ALA A 138 -16.22 -7.28 5.36
C ALA A 138 -15.00 -8.00 5.96
N GLY A 139 -13.82 -7.85 5.36
CA GLY A 139 -12.56 -8.31 5.94
C GLY A 139 -12.26 -7.66 7.29
N ILE A 140 -12.40 -6.33 7.41
CA ILE A 140 -12.16 -5.58 8.65
C ILE A 140 -13.04 -6.06 9.81
N PHE A 141 -14.32 -6.32 9.56
CA PHE A 141 -15.26 -6.69 10.63
C PHE A 141 -15.28 -8.18 10.97
N ASN A 142 -14.70 -9.05 10.12
CA ASN A 142 -14.72 -10.50 10.31
C ASN A 142 -13.33 -11.13 10.53
N ASP A 143 -12.23 -10.38 10.39
CA ASP A 143 -10.86 -10.84 10.63
C ASP A 143 -10.13 -10.00 11.68
N LEU A 144 -9.57 -10.66 12.70
CA LEU A 144 -8.84 -10.00 13.79
C LEU A 144 -7.50 -9.38 13.34
N GLY A 145 -6.92 -9.87 12.24
CA GLY A 145 -5.70 -9.33 11.65
C GLY A 145 -5.92 -8.11 10.77
N SER A 146 -7.18 -7.75 10.52
CA SER A 146 -7.59 -6.65 9.64
C SER A 146 -8.29 -5.54 10.43
N GLY A 147 -8.12 -4.30 10.01
CA GLY A 147 -8.75 -3.15 10.68
C GLY A 147 -8.20 -1.80 10.23
N SER A 148 -8.74 -0.74 10.82
CA SER A 148 -8.41 0.68 10.55
C SER A 148 -9.05 1.22 9.27
N ASN A 149 -8.35 2.08 8.53
CA ASN A 149 -8.90 2.77 7.36
C ASN A 149 -8.88 1.86 6.12
N ILE A 150 -9.72 2.19 5.15
CA ILE A 150 -9.72 1.59 3.82
C ILE A 150 -9.01 2.56 2.86
N ASP A 151 -8.03 2.04 2.13
CA ASP A 151 -7.33 2.75 1.05
C ASP A 151 -7.80 2.20 -0.30
N LEU A 152 -7.95 3.08 -1.29
CA LEU A 152 -8.27 2.70 -2.67
C LEU A 152 -7.24 3.30 -3.64
N CYS A 153 -6.95 2.55 -4.71
CA CYS A 153 -6.17 3.02 -5.84
C CYS A 153 -6.94 2.71 -7.12
N VAL A 154 -7.30 3.75 -7.88
CA VAL A 154 -8.00 3.64 -9.16
C VAL A 154 -6.99 3.91 -10.26
N ILE A 155 -6.77 2.90 -11.11
CA ILE A 155 -5.86 2.98 -12.25
C ILE A 155 -6.69 2.87 -13.51
N SER A 156 -6.74 3.94 -14.30
CA SER A 156 -7.34 3.94 -15.63
C SER A 156 -6.29 4.27 -16.70
N LYS A 157 -6.69 4.34 -17.97
CA LYS A 157 -5.77 4.70 -19.07
C LYS A 157 -5.22 6.12 -18.97
N SER A 158 -5.99 7.04 -18.37
CA SER A 158 -5.68 8.47 -18.34
C SER A 158 -5.55 9.04 -16.93
N LYS A 159 -6.14 8.36 -15.93
CA LYS A 159 -6.29 8.87 -14.57
C LYS A 159 -5.71 7.85 -13.58
N LEU A 160 -5.07 8.39 -12.56
CA LEU A 160 -4.58 7.64 -11.41
C LEU A 160 -5.03 8.37 -10.15
N ASP A 161 -5.93 7.75 -9.39
CA ASP A 161 -6.38 8.29 -8.11
C ASP A 161 -5.92 7.39 -6.97
N PHE A 162 -5.11 7.95 -6.09
CA PHE A 162 -4.69 7.27 -4.87
C PHE A 162 -5.40 7.90 -3.66
N LEU A 163 -6.36 7.17 -3.09
CA LEU A 163 -7.30 7.65 -2.07
C LEU A 163 -6.93 7.07 -0.70
N ARG A 164 -6.25 7.87 0.12
CA ARG A 164 -5.80 7.52 1.47
C ARG A 164 -6.10 8.66 2.46
N PRO A 165 -7.10 8.54 3.36
CA PRO A 165 -8.06 7.44 3.49
C PRO A 165 -9.25 7.59 2.51
N TYR A 166 -9.82 6.48 2.07
CA TYR A 166 -11.13 6.46 1.39
C TYR A 166 -12.29 6.34 2.39
N SER A 167 -12.20 5.41 3.34
CA SER A 167 -13.24 5.19 4.37
C SER A 167 -12.62 4.92 5.73
N VAL A 168 -13.28 5.40 6.79
CA VAL A 168 -12.85 5.26 8.20
C VAL A 168 -13.98 4.60 8.99
N PRO A 169 -14.03 3.25 9.05
CA PRO A 169 -15.14 2.51 9.68
C PRO A 169 -15.19 2.66 11.20
N ASN A 170 -14.04 2.81 11.86
CA ASN A 170 -13.97 2.93 13.31
C ASN A 170 -13.15 4.16 13.73
N LYS A 171 -13.59 4.85 14.79
CA LYS A 171 -12.90 5.98 15.39
C LYS A 171 -12.54 5.67 16.84
N LYS A 172 -11.39 6.18 17.29
CA LYS A 172 -10.99 6.08 18.69
C LYS A 172 -11.88 7.01 19.53
N GLY A 173 -12.35 6.52 20.67
CA GLY A 173 -13.07 7.34 21.65
C GLY A 173 -12.21 8.45 22.24
N THR A 174 -12.88 9.44 22.86
CA THR A 174 -12.22 10.53 23.57
C THR A 174 -11.73 10.06 24.94
N ARG A 175 -10.64 10.64 25.44
CA ARG A 175 -10.14 10.37 26.79
C ARG A 175 -10.89 11.25 27.78
N PHE A 176 -11.58 10.63 28.75
CA PHE A 176 -12.29 11.36 29.80
C PHE A 176 -11.36 11.92 30.89
N GLY A 177 -10.28 11.20 31.21
CA GLY A 177 -9.30 11.61 32.22
C GLY A 177 -8.10 12.36 31.65
N ARG A 178 -7.59 13.34 32.39
CA ARG A 178 -6.29 14.00 32.13
C ARG A 178 -5.20 13.29 32.93
N TYR A 179 -4.29 12.61 32.23
CA TYR A 179 -3.16 11.89 32.86
C TYR A 179 -1.80 12.52 32.55
N ARG A 180 -1.77 13.83 32.27
CA ARG A 180 -0.52 14.56 32.09
C ARG A 180 -0.04 15.00 33.48
N CYS A 181 1.11 14.51 33.89
CA CYS A 181 1.81 14.96 35.09
C CYS A 181 2.54 16.29 34.82
N GLU A 182 2.76 17.08 35.88
CA GLU A 182 3.57 18.29 35.81
C GLU A 182 5.07 17.95 35.65
N LYS A 183 5.87 18.89 35.13
CA LYS A 183 7.32 18.68 35.00
C LYS A 183 7.97 18.50 36.38
N GLY A 184 8.97 17.62 36.47
CA GLY A 184 9.68 17.33 37.71
C GLY A 184 9.15 16.11 38.49
N THR A 185 8.09 15.44 38.02
CA THR A 185 7.56 14.23 38.68
C THR A 185 8.38 12.96 38.43
N THR A 186 9.34 13.00 37.50
CA THR A 186 10.19 11.85 37.14
C THR A 186 11.61 12.10 37.62
N ALA A 187 12.17 11.19 38.42
CA ALA A 187 13.54 11.31 38.91
C ALA A 187 14.54 11.18 37.75
N VAL A 188 15.46 12.14 37.65
CA VAL A 188 16.56 12.16 36.68
C VAL A 188 17.87 11.98 37.44
N LEU A 189 18.64 10.94 37.11
CA LEU A 189 19.93 10.66 37.78
C LEU A 189 21.06 11.53 37.23
N THR A 190 21.11 11.66 35.91
CA THR A 190 22.12 12.44 35.20
C THR A 190 21.48 13.09 33.99
N GLU A 191 21.80 14.36 33.76
CA GLU A 191 21.39 15.12 32.58
C GLU A 191 22.65 15.65 31.89
N LYS A 192 22.64 15.69 30.55
CA LYS A 192 23.69 16.32 29.75
C LYS A 192 23.03 17.24 28.72
N VAL A 193 23.44 18.49 28.71
CA VAL A 193 23.01 19.48 27.72
C VAL A 193 24.17 19.75 26.77
N THR A 194 23.94 19.57 25.47
CA THR A 194 24.92 19.88 24.42
C THR A 194 24.36 21.05 23.61
N ALA A 195 24.96 22.23 23.74
CA ALA A 195 24.61 23.39 22.92
C ALA A 195 25.08 23.16 21.47
N LEU A 196 24.28 23.59 20.51
CA LEU A 196 24.65 23.59 19.09
C LEU A 196 25.06 25.02 18.73
N ASP A 197 26.30 25.20 18.26
CA ASP A 197 26.75 26.47 17.68
C ASP A 197 26.21 26.56 16.25
N ILE A 198 25.16 27.36 16.06
CA ILE A 198 24.58 27.62 14.74
C ILE A 198 25.23 28.91 14.22
N GLU A 199 26.23 28.78 13.33
CA GLU A 199 26.68 29.92 12.52
C GLU A 199 25.68 30.14 11.38
N VAL A 200 25.03 31.31 11.36
CA VAL A 200 24.21 31.75 10.23
C VAL A 200 25.15 32.13 9.10
N LEU A 201 25.37 31.20 8.16
CA LEU A 201 26.29 31.40 7.02
C LEU A 201 25.70 32.31 5.93
N GLU A 202 24.37 32.37 5.78
CA GLU A 202 23.72 33.22 4.78
C GLU A 202 22.26 33.49 5.13
N GLU A 203 21.86 34.76 5.12
CA GLU A 203 20.47 35.20 5.27
C GLU A 203 19.97 35.67 3.90
N THR A 204 19.23 34.83 3.19
CA THR A 204 18.56 35.20 1.94
C THR A 204 17.15 35.71 2.24
N VAL A 205 17.00 37.04 2.31
CA VAL A 205 15.69 37.69 2.37
C VAL A 205 15.09 37.68 0.97
N GLN A 206 14.17 36.75 0.71
CA GLN A 206 13.31 36.84 -0.48
C GLN A 206 12.13 37.77 -0.17
N THR A 207 12.16 38.97 -0.75
CA THR A 207 10.99 39.85 -0.80
C THR A 207 10.02 39.31 -1.85
N MET A 208 8.85 38.84 -1.41
CA MET A 208 7.72 38.60 -2.32
C MET A 208 7.16 39.96 -2.76
N ASP A 209 7.23 40.25 -4.06
CA ASP A 209 6.42 41.31 -4.66
C ASP A 209 4.95 40.92 -4.53
N THR A 210 4.21 41.74 -3.78
CA THR A 210 2.75 41.68 -3.68
C THR A 210 2.18 42.78 -4.55
N SER A 211 2.20 42.55 -5.87
CA SER A 211 1.45 43.33 -6.86
C SER A 211 0.32 42.49 -7.43
#